data_AF-Q2SYJ3-F1
#
_entry.id   AF-Q2SYJ3-F1
#
_cell.length_a   1.000
_cell.length_b   1.000
_cell.length_c   1.000
_cell.angle_alpha   90.00
_cell.angle_beta   90.00
_cell.angle_gamma   90.00
#
_symmetry.space_group_name_H-M   'P 1'
#
loop_
_entity.id
_entity.type
_entity.pdbx_description
1 polymer ?
#
loop_
_entity_poly.entity_id
_entity_poly.type
_entity_poly.pdbx_seq_one_letter_code
_entity_poly.pdbx_strand_id
1 'polypeptide(L)' 'MEYKSWMCLICGWIYDEEAGLPEEGIAPGTRWEDVPINWTCPECGARKEDFEMVQI' A
#
# COMPACT_ATOMS: atom_id res chain seq x y z
N MET A 1 -16.90 -0.21 -7.89
CA MET A 1 -16.14 -0.52 -6.67
C MET A 1 -14.92 0.36 -6.74
N GLU A 2 -14.78 1.32 -5.85
CA GLU A 2 -13.66 2.26 -5.89
C GLU A 2 -12.47 1.63 -5.17
N TYR A 3 -11.31 1.63 -5.83
CA TYR A 3 -10.04 1.27 -5.20
C TYR A 3 -9.53 2.45 -4.39
N LYS A 4 -8.86 2.16 -3.28
CA LYS A 4 -8.28 3.18 -2.42
C LYS A 4 -6.78 3.24 -2.63
N SER A 5 -6.21 4.42 -2.37
CA SER A 5 -4.77 4.59 -2.33
C SER A 5 -4.32 4.87 -0.91
N TRP A 6 -3.12 4.42 -0.57
CA TRP A 6 -2.56 4.49 0.77
C TRP A 6 -1.19 5.14 0.72
N MET A 7 -1.03 6.26 1.40
CA MET A 7 0.21 7.01 1.41
C MET A 7 0.99 6.71 2.68
N CYS A 8 2.25 6.32 2.51
CA CYS A 8 3.20 6.19 3.60
C CYS A 8 3.44 7.58 4.23
N LEU A 9 3.16 7.73 5.52
CA LEU A 9 3.37 8.99 6.24
C LEU A 9 4.85 9.31 6.46
N ILE A 10 5.75 8.34 6.29
CA ILE A 10 7.19 8.50 6.51
C ILE A 10 7.90 9.07 5.28
N CYS A 11 7.58 8.56 4.09
CA CYS A 11 8.29 8.93 2.85
C CYS A 11 7.38 9.49 1.75
N GLY A 12 6.05 9.38 1.88
CA GLY A 12 5.09 9.83 0.88
C GLY A 12 4.84 8.86 -0.27
N TRP A 13 5.43 7.66 -0.25
CA TRP A 13 5.16 6.63 -1.26
C TRP A 13 3.69 6.18 -1.22
N ILE A 14 3.10 5.88 -2.38
CA ILE A 14 1.67 5.58 -2.53
C ILE A 14 1.49 4.14 -3.01
N TYR A 15 0.76 3.35 -2.22
CA TYR A 15 0.19 2.08 -2.65
C TYR A 15 -1.17 2.31 -3.29
N ASP A 16 -1.36 1.85 -4.51
CA ASP A 16 -2.66 1.85 -5.20
C ASP A 16 -3.24 0.43 -5.18
N GLU A 17 -4.42 0.25 -4.58
CA GLU A 17 -5.08 -1.08 -4.53
C GLU A 17 -5.39 -1.64 -5.92
N GLU A 18 -5.69 -0.80 -6.92
CA GLU A 18 -5.94 -1.24 -8.29
C GLU A 18 -4.66 -1.79 -8.93
N ALA A 19 -3.54 -1.09 -8.77
CA ALA A 19 -2.26 -1.50 -9.31
C ALA A 19 -1.59 -2.65 -8.53
N GLY A 20 -1.83 -2.71 -7.22
CA GLY A 20 -1.08 -3.59 -6.32
C GLY A 20 0.41 -3.27 -6.29
N LEU A 21 1.23 -4.26 -5.94
CA LEU A 21 2.69 -4.18 -6.04
C LEU A 21 3.28 -5.55 -6.45
N PRO A 22 3.16 -5.95 -7.73
CA PRO A 22 3.48 -7.32 -8.16
C PRO A 22 4.95 -7.70 -7.97
N GLU A 23 5.85 -6.71 -8.02
CA GLU A 23 7.28 -6.87 -7.75
C GLU A 23 7.59 -7.35 -6.33
N GLU A 24 6.71 -7.03 -5.36
CA GLU A 24 6.79 -7.51 -3.98
C GLU A 24 5.79 -8.64 -3.70
N GLY A 25 5.16 -9.19 -4.74
CA GLY A 25 4.20 -10.29 -4.64
C GLY A 25 2.78 -9.88 -4.24
N ILE A 26 2.45 -8.59 -4.27
CA ILE A 26 1.09 -8.08 -4.03
C ILE A 26 0.40 -7.92 -5.38
N ALA A 27 -0.60 -8.75 -5.67
CA ALA A 27 -1.27 -8.72 -6.97
C ALA A 27 -2.10 -7.43 -7.19
N PRO A 28 -2.33 -7.01 -8.45
CA PRO A 28 -3.26 -5.91 -8.75
C PRO A 28 -4.67 -6.23 -8.23
N GLY A 29 -5.35 -5.22 -7.69
CA GLY A 29 -6.66 -5.36 -7.05
C GLY A 29 -6.60 -5.84 -5.59
N THR A 30 -5.41 -6.05 -5.02
CA THR A 30 -5.29 -6.43 -3.60
C THR A 30 -5.69 -5.26 -2.71
N ARG A 31 -6.73 -5.46 -1.90
CA ARG A 31 -7.18 -4.44 -0.95
C ARG A 31 -6.14 -4.24 0.14
N TRP A 32 -6.09 -3.04 0.70
CA TRP A 32 -5.16 -2.77 1.78
C TRP A 32 -5.38 -3.67 2.98
N GLU A 33 -6.63 -4.05 3.28
CA GLU A 33 -6.92 -5.03 4.33
C GLU A 33 -6.24 -6.39 4.10
N ASP A 34 -6.09 -6.80 2.83
CA ASP A 34 -5.50 -8.07 2.42
C ASP A 34 -3.96 -8.03 2.29
N VAL A 35 -3.34 -6.84 2.28
CA VAL A 35 -1.88 -6.71 2.28
C VAL A 35 -1.30 -7.37 3.55
N PRO A 36 -0.25 -8.20 3.47
CA PRO A 36 0.32 -8.87 4.63
C PRO A 36 0.74 -7.90 5.75
N ILE A 37 0.46 -8.26 7.01
CA ILE A 37 0.78 -7.39 8.16
C ILE A 37 2.29 -7.17 8.36
N ASN A 38 3.10 -8.11 7.87
CA ASN A 38 4.55 -8.06 7.92
C ASN A 38 5.18 -7.37 6.70
N TRP A 39 4.37 -6.94 5.72
CA TRP A 39 4.87 -6.15 4.61
C TRP A 39 5.28 -4.75 5.10
N THR A 40 6.30 -4.20 4.46
CA THR A 40 6.87 -2.88 4.77
C THR A 40 7.02 -2.08 3.49
N CYS A 41 6.92 -0.76 3.60
CA CYS A 41 7.10 0.16 2.47
C CYS A 41 8.42 -0.13 1.72
N PRO A 42 8.39 -0.31 0.39
CA PRO A 42 9.59 -0.65 -0.39
C PRO A 42 10.63 0.47 -0.39
N GLU A 43 10.20 1.73 -0.22
CA GLU A 43 11.09 2.90 -0.26
C GLU A 43 11.81 3.15 1.06
N CYS A 44 11.15 2.92 2.21
CA CYS A 44 11.69 3.34 3.51
C CYS A 44 11.61 2.29 4.62
N GLY A 45 10.99 1.13 4.39
CA GLY A 45 10.83 0.08 5.39
C GLY A 45 9.80 0.38 6.49
N ALA A 46 9.00 1.43 6.35
CA ALA A 46 7.89 1.73 7.26
C ALA A 46 6.86 0.60 7.28
N ARG A 47 6.17 0.42 8.41
CA ARG A 47 5.19 -0.65 8.57
C ARG A 47 3.85 -0.24 7.97
N LYS A 48 2.99 -1.22 7.75
CA LYS A 48 1.61 -1.01 7.29
C LYS A 48 0.80 -0.04 8.17
N GLU A 49 1.12 0.06 9.46
CA GLU A 49 0.50 1.01 10.40
C GLU A 49 0.87 2.48 10.15
N ASP A 50 1.96 2.74 9.42
CA ASP A 50 2.45 4.09 9.10
C ASP A 50 1.83 4.65 7.79
N PHE A 51 0.74 4.05 7.31
CA PHE A 51 0.06 4.46 6.08
C PHE A 51 -1.33 5.00 6.38
N GLU A 52 -1.71 6.05 5.66
CA GLU A 52 -3.05 6.62 5.71
C GLU A 52 -3.73 6.54 4.36
N MET A 53 -5.04 6.34 4.40
CA MET A 53 -5.85 6.31 3.18
C MET A 53 -5.94 7.71 2.60
N VAL A 54 -5.65 7.81 1.31
CA VAL A 54 -5.77 9.04 0.53
C VAL A 54 -6.73 8.80 -0.64
N GLN A 55 -7.58 9.80 -0.88
CA GLN A 55 -8.44 9.83 -2.06
C GLN A 55 -7.69 10.57 -3.17
N ILE A 56 -7.35 9.85 -4.25
CA ILE A 56 -6.62 10.36 -5.42
C ILE A 56 -7.55 10.37 -6.62
#